data_AF-A0A952NB56-F1
#
_entry.id   AF-A0A952NB56-F1
#
_cell.length_a   1.000
_cell.length_b   1.000
_cell.length_c   1.000
_cell.angle_alpha   90.00
_cell.angle_beta   90.00
_cell.angle_gamma   90.00
#
_symmetry.space_group_name_H-M   'P 1'
#
loop_
_entity.id
_entity.type
_entity.pdbx_description
1 polymer ?
#
loop_
_entity_poly.entity_id
_entity_poly.type
_entity_poly.pdbx_seq_one_letter_code
_entity_poly.pdbx_strand_id
1 'polypeptide(L)'
;MSARWQSQGAGGRVTIDVGPGFHVNEKAPNSLTILPRESLVEPALQSARSLRFDWKEALKPDESVLVSVYVCDDGLTVCENREWKWDSTGSLLKEVEGEASRTTSPRPVVPAVKDGFYQEALDVALKDCKALKKRVLLLFSARWCPGCIRLEQEVWSHAFMRKTLSEFVRVKLDADRFENKPRMKEYGVAGIPAVLVLNCEGEELGRVVDYLDRAEMKSALDVLAKKKLDTRAQLEKKASGGDVAAALELAQRAAQSYQIETALKWFALLPDRAEHREYWVMRIADLAERSGKDPKSEKGRREWQDALAAALRKFPRTMSSLDWRLSLAQLQAPAAAQGTLRDLVKMSDELIADRARMAEVIRSEPSGDYLGIESLRVFQAKAEALEALQRPADALAAWKAAAEEGRRLAIREEPSGPYYRFLVILKKAGEHERLKRFFARHAALPKTDGELLRRYAKYLLEQGDYTQAVRVSERALKDSYGRNEVLAAIVHAQALGKMGKVAEAKQFLLKYQTRKDLTDDARQQIESVFKTLGS
;
A
#
# COMPACT_ATOMS: atom_id res chain seq x y z
N MET A 1 -0.62 -40.01 -3.84
CA MET A 1 0.11 -39.60 -2.62
C MET A 1 -0.19 -40.65 -1.55
N SER A 2 0.72 -40.93 -0.63
CA SER A 2 0.47 -41.91 0.43
C SER A 2 0.96 -41.42 1.78
N ALA A 3 0.16 -41.61 2.82
CA ALA A 3 0.50 -41.29 4.19
C ALA A 3 0.53 -42.56 5.05
N ARG A 4 1.65 -42.81 5.75
CA ARG A 4 1.88 -44.07 6.46
C ARG A 4 2.29 -43.82 7.90
N TRP A 5 1.52 -44.38 8.83
CA TRP A 5 1.83 -44.46 10.25
C TRP A 5 2.74 -45.65 10.56
N GLN A 6 3.71 -45.46 11.46
CA GLN A 6 4.56 -46.53 12.00
C GLN A 6 4.81 -46.29 13.50
N SER A 7 4.66 -47.32 14.32
CA SER A 7 5.07 -47.28 15.73
C SER A 7 6.61 -47.35 15.85
N GLN A 8 7.20 -46.59 16.77
CA GLN A 8 8.64 -46.57 17.02
C GLN A 8 8.96 -46.53 18.52
N GLY A 9 9.16 -47.70 19.13
CA GLY A 9 9.42 -47.79 20.56
C GLY A 9 8.27 -47.19 21.38
N ALA A 10 8.58 -46.22 22.25
CA ALA A 10 7.56 -45.48 22.99
C ALA A 10 6.82 -44.45 22.12
N GLY A 11 7.37 -44.00 20.99
CA GLY A 11 6.78 -42.99 20.12
C GLY A 11 6.33 -43.54 18.76
N GLY A 12 6.40 -42.72 17.73
CA GLY A 12 5.99 -43.11 16.40
C GLY A 12 6.48 -42.19 15.29
N ARG A 13 6.06 -42.54 14.07
CA ARG A 13 6.47 -41.90 12.83
C ARG A 13 5.29 -41.81 11.88
N VAL A 14 5.21 -40.68 11.15
CA VAL A 14 4.39 -40.57 9.94
C VAL A 14 5.29 -40.22 8.76
N THR A 15 5.15 -40.95 7.66
CA THR A 15 5.82 -40.66 6.38
C THR A 15 4.80 -40.38 5.30
N ILE A 16 5.01 -39.30 4.56
CA ILE A 16 4.17 -38.80 3.49
C ILE A 16 4.97 -38.81 2.20
N ASP A 17 4.55 -39.60 1.21
CA ASP A 17 5.22 -39.72 -0.09
C ASP A 17 4.34 -39.17 -1.22
N VAL A 18 4.93 -38.33 -2.08
CA VAL A 18 4.25 -37.64 -3.17
C VAL A 18 4.72 -38.19 -4.51
N GLY A 19 3.76 -38.56 -5.37
CA GLY A 19 4.05 -39.14 -6.69
C GLY A 19 4.44 -38.10 -7.75
N PRO A 20 4.83 -38.54 -8.96
CA PRO A 20 5.13 -37.65 -10.08
C PRO A 20 3.98 -36.68 -10.38
N GLY A 21 4.31 -35.42 -10.74
CA GLY A 21 3.34 -34.36 -11.02
C GLY A 21 3.02 -33.46 -9.81
N PHE A 22 3.44 -33.84 -8.61
CA PHE A 22 3.23 -33.07 -7.38
C PHE A 22 4.46 -33.10 -6.45
N HIS A 23 4.72 -32.03 -5.70
CA HIS A 23 5.79 -31.98 -4.70
C HIS A 23 5.32 -31.41 -3.36
N VAL A 24 6.01 -31.80 -2.29
CA VAL A 24 5.86 -31.16 -0.99
C VAL A 24 6.39 -29.73 -1.07
N ASN A 25 5.58 -28.75 -0.66
CA ASN A 25 6.06 -27.38 -0.55
C ASN A 25 6.99 -27.26 0.66
N GLU A 26 8.30 -27.31 0.41
CA GLU A 26 9.33 -27.29 1.46
C GLU A 26 9.32 -25.99 2.30
N LYS A 27 8.75 -24.91 1.77
CA LYS A 27 8.66 -23.60 2.42
C LYS A 27 7.33 -23.35 3.12
N ALA A 28 6.37 -24.26 2.97
CA ALA A 28 5.08 -24.18 3.65
C ALA A 28 5.19 -24.77 5.07
N PRO A 29 4.30 -24.38 6.00
CA PRO A 29 4.33 -24.84 7.39
C PRO A 29 3.78 -26.27 7.52
N ASN A 30 4.46 -27.25 6.91
CA ASN A 30 4.10 -28.65 7.05
C ASN A 30 4.36 -29.09 8.48
N SER A 31 3.37 -29.67 9.14
CA SER A 31 3.43 -29.92 10.57
C SER A 31 2.70 -31.19 10.96
N LEU A 32 3.14 -31.76 12.08
CA LEU A 32 2.40 -32.75 12.83
C LEU A 32 2.09 -32.15 14.20
N THR A 33 0.82 -32.16 14.59
CA THR A 33 0.37 -31.70 15.92
C THR A 33 -0.23 -32.87 16.69
N ILE A 34 0.22 -33.06 17.93
CA ILE A 34 -0.42 -33.98 18.87
C ILE A 34 -1.52 -33.21 19.62
N LEU A 35 -2.76 -33.64 19.42
CA LEU A 35 -3.96 -33.05 20.02
C LEU A 35 -4.45 -33.91 21.20
N PRO A 36 -5.03 -33.33 22.27
CA PRO A 36 -5.35 -31.90 22.42
C PRO A 36 -4.22 -31.05 23.03
N ARG A 37 -3.07 -31.65 23.40
CA ARG A 37 -1.96 -30.93 24.06
C ARG A 37 -1.17 -29.96 23.16
N GLU A 38 -1.60 -29.79 21.92
CA GLU A 38 -1.03 -28.86 20.92
C GLU A 38 0.50 -28.96 20.77
N SER A 39 1.07 -30.15 20.95
CA SER A 39 2.52 -30.34 20.81
C SER A 39 2.90 -30.47 19.33
N LEU A 40 3.65 -29.48 18.84
CA LEU A 40 4.11 -29.43 17.46
C LEU A 40 5.37 -30.30 17.27
N VAL A 41 5.37 -31.12 16.22
CA VAL A 41 6.50 -31.94 15.79
C VAL A 41 6.93 -31.46 14.41
N GLU A 42 8.16 -30.97 14.33
CA GLU A 42 8.78 -30.53 13.09
C GLU A 42 9.16 -31.73 12.19
N PRO A 43 9.26 -31.54 10.87
CA PRO A 43 9.70 -32.59 9.97
C PRO A 43 11.11 -33.07 10.31
N ALA A 44 11.26 -34.37 10.55
CA ALA A 44 12.55 -35.04 10.67
C ALA A 44 13.22 -35.30 9.30
N LEU A 45 12.43 -35.29 8.22
CA LEU A 45 12.90 -35.29 6.83
C LEU A 45 11.94 -34.46 6.00
N GLN A 46 12.46 -33.58 5.15
CA GLN A 46 11.67 -32.79 4.21
C GLN A 46 12.38 -32.71 2.86
N SER A 47 11.66 -33.10 1.83
CA SER A 47 12.10 -33.05 0.44
C SER A 47 10.88 -32.93 -0.47
N ALA A 48 11.10 -32.51 -1.72
CA ALA A 48 10.05 -32.43 -2.73
C ALA A 48 9.20 -33.70 -2.88
N ARG A 49 9.72 -34.90 -2.58
CA ARG A 49 9.01 -36.17 -2.80
C ARG A 49 8.60 -36.90 -1.52
N SER A 50 9.17 -36.54 -0.39
CA SER A 50 8.88 -37.23 0.87
C SER A 50 9.03 -36.29 2.06
N LEU A 51 8.12 -36.42 3.01
CA LEU A 51 8.10 -35.70 4.28
C LEU A 51 7.90 -36.70 5.42
N ARG A 52 8.72 -36.61 6.47
CA ARG A 52 8.66 -37.51 7.62
C ARG A 52 8.62 -36.73 8.93
N PHE A 53 7.75 -37.16 9.83
CA PHE A 53 7.69 -36.68 11.21
C PHE A 53 7.97 -37.84 12.16
N ASP A 54 8.78 -37.59 13.18
CA ASP A 54 9.17 -38.56 14.20
C ASP A 54 8.90 -37.96 15.59
N TRP A 55 8.21 -38.66 16.48
CA TRP A 55 8.03 -38.27 17.88
C TRP A 55 8.42 -39.40 18.81
N LYS A 56 8.87 -39.07 20.03
CA LYS A 56 9.51 -40.03 20.95
C LYS A 56 8.60 -40.54 22.08
N GLU A 57 7.53 -39.81 22.39
CA GLU A 57 6.66 -40.10 23.53
C GLU A 57 5.43 -40.93 23.14
N ALA A 58 4.96 -41.77 24.06
CA ALA A 58 3.72 -42.51 23.86
C ALA A 58 2.53 -41.56 23.88
N LEU A 59 1.61 -41.76 22.94
CA LEU A 59 0.35 -41.04 22.92
C LEU A 59 -0.58 -41.58 23.98
N LYS A 60 -1.27 -40.68 24.68
CA LYS A 60 -2.34 -41.08 25.60
C LYS A 60 -3.56 -41.60 24.82
N PRO A 61 -4.43 -42.42 25.42
CA PRO A 61 -5.60 -42.95 24.73
C PRO A 61 -6.50 -41.90 24.08
N ASP A 62 -6.61 -40.71 24.69
CA ASP A 62 -7.39 -39.56 24.20
C ASP A 62 -6.65 -38.66 23.21
N GLU A 63 -5.37 -38.92 22.96
CA GLU A 63 -4.56 -38.14 22.03
C GLU A 63 -4.69 -38.62 20.59
N SER A 64 -4.48 -37.68 19.66
CA SER A 64 -4.49 -37.93 18.23
C SER A 64 -3.39 -37.14 17.54
N VAL A 65 -2.96 -37.64 16.39
CA VAL A 65 -1.94 -37.02 15.56
C VAL A 65 -2.60 -36.43 14.35
N LEU A 66 -2.52 -35.11 14.19
CA LEU A 66 -2.96 -34.39 13.01
C LEU A 66 -1.74 -33.96 12.19
N VAL A 67 -1.60 -34.52 11.00
CA VAL A 67 -0.56 -34.14 10.04
C VAL A 67 -1.19 -33.24 8.99
N SER A 68 -0.56 -32.09 8.74
CA SER A 68 -0.98 -31.10 7.73
C SER A 68 0.19 -30.83 6.78
N VAL A 69 0.01 -31.14 5.50
CA VAL A 69 1.05 -31.04 4.47
C VAL A 69 0.53 -30.29 3.25
N TYR A 70 1.30 -29.31 2.81
CA TYR A 70 1.05 -28.59 1.58
C TYR A 70 1.74 -29.28 0.41
N VAL A 71 0.93 -29.68 -0.56
CA VAL A 71 1.39 -30.31 -1.80
C VAL A 71 1.00 -29.42 -2.96
N CYS A 72 1.99 -29.08 -3.79
CA CYS A 72 1.78 -28.30 -5.00
C CYS A 72 1.89 -29.19 -6.24
N ASP A 73 1.28 -28.78 -7.34
CA ASP A 73 1.63 -29.34 -8.64
C ASP A 73 3.07 -28.95 -9.03
N ASP A 74 3.74 -29.77 -9.83
CA ASP A 74 5.11 -29.51 -10.29
C ASP A 74 5.21 -28.25 -11.19
N GLY A 75 4.09 -27.76 -11.72
CA GLY A 75 3.99 -26.48 -12.44
C GLY A 75 3.91 -25.24 -11.54
N LEU A 76 3.86 -25.41 -10.21
CA LEU A 76 3.71 -24.34 -9.20
C LEU A 76 2.49 -23.45 -9.47
N THR A 77 1.40 -24.04 -9.95
CA THR A 77 0.17 -23.34 -10.31
C THR A 77 -0.87 -23.38 -9.19
N VAL A 78 -0.91 -24.46 -8.41
CA VAL A 78 -1.85 -24.74 -7.33
C VAL A 78 -1.13 -25.46 -6.19
N CYS A 79 -1.39 -25.04 -4.95
CA CYS A 79 -0.92 -25.72 -3.75
C CYS A 79 -2.10 -26.00 -2.84
N GLU A 80 -2.25 -27.25 -2.41
CA GLU A 80 -3.36 -27.70 -1.59
C GLU A 80 -2.84 -28.22 -0.25
N ASN A 81 -3.57 -27.92 0.82
CA ASN A 81 -3.31 -28.52 2.12
C ASN A 81 -4.00 -29.89 2.17
N ARG A 82 -3.26 -30.92 2.58
CA ARG A 82 -3.76 -32.27 2.83
C ARG A 82 -3.57 -32.59 4.31
N GLU A 83 -4.62 -33.15 4.90
CA GLU A 83 -4.63 -33.52 6.31
C GLU A 83 -4.94 -34.99 6.51
N TRP A 84 -4.18 -35.60 7.42
CA TRP A 84 -4.45 -36.94 7.94
C TRP A 84 -4.50 -36.88 9.45
N LYS A 85 -5.49 -37.56 10.02
CA LYS A 85 -5.64 -37.69 11.46
C LYS A 85 -5.66 -39.15 11.86
N TRP A 86 -4.77 -39.55 12.76
CA TRP A 86 -4.77 -40.86 13.40
C TRP A 86 -5.09 -40.74 14.89
N ASP A 87 -5.72 -41.76 15.46
CA ASP A 87 -5.80 -41.92 16.90
C ASP A 87 -4.48 -42.43 17.48
N SER A 88 -4.45 -42.56 18.81
CA SER A 88 -3.30 -43.08 19.56
C SER A 88 -2.87 -44.50 19.21
N THR A 89 -3.72 -45.28 18.52
CA THR A 89 -3.42 -46.65 18.07
C THR A 89 -2.85 -46.70 16.65
N GLY A 90 -2.83 -45.57 15.94
CA GLY A 90 -2.47 -45.51 14.53
C GLY A 90 -3.63 -45.87 13.60
N SER A 91 -4.87 -45.90 14.09
CA SER A 91 -6.05 -46.05 13.23
C SER A 91 -6.39 -44.70 12.61
N LEU A 92 -6.53 -44.67 11.29
CA LEU A 92 -6.80 -43.45 10.52
C LEU A 92 -8.25 -43.01 10.77
N LEU A 93 -8.42 -41.89 11.47
CA LEU A 93 -9.73 -41.31 11.79
C LEU A 93 -10.28 -40.45 10.65
N LYS A 94 -9.39 -39.81 9.89
CA LYS A 94 -9.76 -38.93 8.77
C LYS A 94 -8.62 -38.86 7.75
N GLU A 95 -8.94 -39.17 6.51
CA GLU A 95 -8.17 -38.80 5.33
C GLU A 95 -8.98 -37.75 4.57
N VAL A 96 -8.43 -36.56 4.39
CA VAL A 96 -9.09 -35.51 3.61
C VAL A 96 -8.37 -35.38 2.28
N GLU A 97 -8.83 -36.13 1.28
CA GLU A 97 -8.58 -35.74 -0.11
C GLU A 97 -9.40 -34.48 -0.39
N GLY A 98 -8.71 -33.43 -0.85
CA GLY A 98 -9.38 -32.21 -1.27
C GLY A 98 -10.20 -32.49 -2.51
N GLU A 99 -11.49 -32.75 -2.35
CA GLU A 99 -12.47 -32.61 -3.43
C GLU A 99 -13.76 -31.93 -2.96
N ALA A 100 -14.26 -31.13 -3.91
CA ALA A 100 -15.46 -30.32 -3.93
C ALA A 100 -16.60 -30.77 -2.99
N SER A 101 -16.89 -29.94 -1.99
CA SER A 101 -18.05 -30.11 -1.12
C SER A 101 -19.37 -29.92 -1.89
N ARG A 102 -20.06 -31.03 -2.15
CA ARG A 102 -21.52 -31.06 -2.38
C ARG A 102 -22.19 -31.76 -1.20
N THR A 103 -22.78 -31.00 -0.28
CA THR A 103 -23.97 -31.42 0.48
C THR A 103 -24.85 -30.21 0.82
N THR A 104 -25.99 -30.19 0.13
CA THR A 104 -27.34 -29.74 0.48
C THR A 104 -27.57 -28.69 1.60
N SER A 105 -28.24 -27.62 1.15
CA SER A 105 -28.88 -26.48 1.84
C SER A 105 -28.02 -25.22 2.03
N PRO A 106 -28.52 -24.05 1.59
CA PRO A 106 -27.67 -23.02 1.01
C PRO A 106 -27.04 -22.13 2.10
N ARG A 107 -25.72 -22.18 2.22
CA ARG A 107 -24.92 -21.09 2.80
C ARG A 107 -23.93 -20.53 1.77
N PRO A 108 -23.69 -19.21 1.78
CA PRO A 108 -23.12 -18.48 0.65
C PRO A 108 -21.65 -18.82 0.45
N VAL A 109 -21.24 -18.77 -0.82
CA VAL A 109 -19.87 -18.88 -1.33
C VAL A 109 -18.85 -18.27 -0.36
N VAL A 110 -17.99 -19.10 0.26
CA VAL A 110 -16.88 -18.61 1.09
C VAL A 110 -15.81 -18.05 0.15
N PRO A 111 -15.46 -16.76 0.25
CA PRO A 111 -14.41 -16.15 -0.56
C PRO A 111 -13.03 -16.60 -0.09
N ALA A 112 -12.06 -16.60 -1.01
CA ALA A 112 -10.69 -17.01 -0.74
C ALA A 112 -10.08 -16.26 0.46
N VAL A 113 -9.51 -17.00 1.41
CA VAL A 113 -8.71 -16.46 2.52
C VAL A 113 -7.24 -16.60 2.14
N LYS A 114 -6.52 -15.48 2.08
CA LYS A 114 -5.07 -15.45 1.84
C LYS A 114 -4.41 -14.64 2.95
N ASP A 115 -3.37 -15.20 3.55
CA ASP A 115 -2.61 -14.58 4.65
C ASP A 115 -3.49 -14.15 5.85
N GLY A 116 -4.60 -14.87 6.05
CA GLY A 116 -5.58 -14.60 7.10
C GLY A 116 -6.59 -13.49 6.80
N PHE A 117 -6.59 -12.94 5.58
CA PHE A 117 -7.57 -11.97 5.09
C PHE A 117 -8.52 -12.61 4.09
N TYR A 118 -9.83 -12.40 4.24
CA TYR A 118 -10.78 -12.54 3.14
C TYR A 118 -10.36 -11.63 1.99
N GLN A 119 -10.38 -12.14 0.76
CA GLN A 119 -10.06 -11.35 -0.43
C GLN A 119 -11.35 -10.86 -1.10
N GLU A 120 -11.43 -9.56 -1.36
CA GLU A 120 -12.51 -8.95 -2.14
C GLU A 120 -13.93 -9.22 -1.60
N ALA A 121 -14.06 -9.42 -0.28
CA ALA A 121 -15.29 -9.95 0.32
C ALA A 121 -15.66 -9.31 1.66
N LEU A 122 -15.87 -7.99 1.63
CA LEU A 122 -16.27 -7.24 2.82
C LEU A 122 -17.61 -7.73 3.39
N ASP A 123 -18.60 -8.05 2.55
CA ASP A 123 -19.92 -8.47 3.01
C ASP A 123 -19.88 -9.79 3.80
N VAL A 124 -18.96 -10.69 3.44
CA VAL A 124 -18.73 -11.93 4.20
C VAL A 124 -18.05 -11.63 5.54
N ALA A 125 -17.04 -10.75 5.53
CA ALA A 125 -16.38 -10.33 6.77
C ALA A 125 -17.34 -9.66 7.76
N LEU A 126 -18.26 -8.82 7.27
CA LEU A 126 -19.30 -8.18 8.09
C LEU A 126 -20.30 -9.19 8.67
N LYS A 127 -20.64 -10.24 7.90
CA LYS A 127 -21.49 -11.33 8.39
C LYS A 127 -20.81 -12.14 9.48
N ASP A 128 -19.55 -12.51 9.29
CA ASP A 128 -18.78 -13.34 10.22
C ASP A 128 -18.40 -12.59 11.50
N CYS A 129 -18.18 -11.28 11.41
CA CYS A 129 -17.96 -10.38 12.54
C CYS A 129 -19.01 -10.60 13.65
N LYS A 130 -20.29 -10.72 13.28
CA LYS A 130 -21.39 -10.94 14.22
C LYS A 130 -21.31 -12.29 14.91
N ALA A 131 -21.03 -13.35 14.15
CA ALA A 131 -20.92 -14.71 14.68
C ALA A 131 -19.71 -14.86 15.62
N LEU A 132 -18.59 -14.22 15.26
CA LEU A 132 -17.33 -14.31 15.97
C LEU A 132 -17.19 -13.29 17.11
N LYS A 133 -18.12 -12.33 17.22
CA LYS A 133 -18.10 -11.21 18.19
C LYS A 133 -16.80 -10.41 18.15
N LYS A 134 -16.27 -10.24 16.93
CA LYS A 134 -15.03 -9.51 16.63
C LYS A 134 -15.37 -8.23 15.90
N ARG A 135 -14.39 -7.39 15.60
CA ARG A 135 -14.53 -6.25 14.67
C ARG A 135 -14.10 -6.65 13.27
N VAL A 136 -14.38 -5.84 12.27
CA VAL A 136 -13.79 -6.02 10.94
C VAL A 136 -12.55 -5.14 10.81
N LEU A 137 -11.43 -5.72 10.38
CA LEU A 137 -10.26 -4.99 9.91
C LEU A 137 -10.28 -5.03 8.38
N LEU A 138 -10.60 -3.89 7.78
CA LEU A 138 -10.66 -3.69 6.34
C LEU A 138 -9.38 -3.02 5.86
N LEU A 139 -8.62 -3.70 5.01
CA LEU A 139 -7.41 -3.18 4.39
C LEU A 139 -7.66 -2.88 2.91
N PHE A 140 -7.57 -1.61 2.52
CA PHE A 140 -7.40 -1.24 1.12
C PHE A 140 -5.90 -1.29 0.75
N SER A 141 -5.57 -2.05 -0.29
CA SER A 141 -4.19 -2.39 -0.66
C SER A 141 -4.01 -2.44 -2.19
N ALA A 142 -2.79 -2.64 -2.67
CA ALA A 142 -2.49 -3.01 -4.05
C ALA A 142 -1.17 -3.81 -4.12
N ARG A 143 -0.98 -4.62 -5.16
CA ARG A 143 0.19 -5.49 -5.31
C ARG A 143 1.51 -4.75 -5.51
N TRP A 144 1.46 -3.59 -6.16
CA TRP A 144 2.61 -2.70 -6.37
C TRP A 144 2.83 -1.72 -5.22
N CYS A 145 1.83 -1.59 -4.34
CA CYS A 145 1.81 -0.55 -3.32
C CYS A 145 2.90 -0.82 -2.27
N PRO A 146 3.82 0.13 -2.08
CA PRO A 146 4.97 -0.08 -1.22
C PRO A 146 4.66 -0.32 0.25
N GLY A 147 3.91 0.59 0.87
CA GLY A 147 3.50 0.46 2.26
C GLY A 147 2.70 -0.82 2.45
N CYS A 148 1.91 -1.21 1.44
CA CYS A 148 1.12 -2.42 1.46
C CYS A 148 1.98 -3.70 1.49
N ILE A 149 2.97 -3.82 0.61
CA ILE A 149 3.92 -4.95 0.59
C ILE A 149 4.65 -5.05 1.93
N ARG A 150 5.08 -3.90 2.46
CA ARG A 150 5.79 -3.84 3.75
C ARG A 150 4.91 -4.24 4.91
N LEU A 151 3.66 -3.78 4.98
CA LEU A 151 2.72 -4.24 5.99
C LEU A 151 2.54 -5.76 5.92
N GLU A 152 2.44 -6.35 4.72
CA GLU A 152 2.33 -7.80 4.54
C GLU A 152 3.58 -8.58 5.03
N GLN A 153 4.77 -8.08 4.69
CA GLN A 153 6.04 -8.75 5.00
C GLN A 153 6.56 -8.49 6.43
N GLU A 154 6.41 -7.26 6.93
CA GLU A 154 7.04 -6.79 8.15
C GLU A 154 6.08 -6.82 9.35
N VAL A 155 4.76 -6.77 9.10
CA VAL A 155 3.74 -6.59 10.15
C VAL A 155 2.76 -7.76 10.21
N TRP A 156 1.95 -8.00 9.17
CA TRP A 156 0.84 -8.96 9.20
C TRP A 156 1.26 -10.41 9.41
N SER A 157 2.40 -10.80 8.83
CA SER A 157 2.96 -12.15 8.93
C SER A 157 3.71 -12.41 10.24
N HIS A 158 3.97 -11.36 11.04
CA HIS A 158 4.82 -11.48 12.22
C HIS A 158 4.08 -12.06 13.43
N ALA A 159 4.70 -12.99 14.16
CA ALA A 159 4.10 -13.66 15.32
C ALA A 159 3.60 -12.67 16.39
N PHE A 160 4.33 -11.56 16.59
CA PHE A 160 3.97 -10.46 17.49
C PHE A 160 2.58 -9.86 17.24
N MET A 161 2.09 -9.91 15.99
CA MET A 161 0.76 -9.39 15.61
C MET A 161 -0.36 -10.40 15.78
N ARG A 162 -0.07 -11.70 15.99
CA ARG A 162 -1.09 -12.77 16.00
C ARG A 162 -2.22 -12.51 16.99
N LYS A 163 -1.89 -12.12 18.23
CA LYS A 163 -2.88 -11.82 19.27
C LYS A 163 -3.77 -10.64 18.86
N THR A 164 -3.17 -9.51 18.50
CA THR A 164 -3.90 -8.31 18.08
C THR A 164 -4.78 -8.59 16.85
N LEU A 165 -4.26 -9.26 15.83
CA LEU A 165 -5.01 -9.61 14.62
C LEU A 165 -6.13 -10.63 14.87
N SER A 166 -6.02 -11.46 15.91
CA SER A 166 -7.06 -12.42 16.29
C SER A 166 -8.33 -11.77 16.79
N GLU A 167 -8.30 -10.50 17.20
CA GLU A 167 -9.47 -9.71 17.61
C GLU A 167 -10.34 -9.25 16.43
N PHE A 168 -9.90 -9.49 15.19
CA PHE A 168 -10.53 -9.00 13.98
C PHE A 168 -10.90 -10.11 13.00
N VAL A 169 -12.03 -9.93 12.32
CA VAL A 169 -12.31 -10.54 11.02
C VAL A 169 -11.64 -9.66 9.97
N ARG A 170 -10.66 -10.21 9.24
CA ARG A 170 -9.78 -9.43 8.37
C ARG A 170 -10.21 -9.57 6.92
N VAL A 171 -10.27 -8.47 6.20
CA VAL A 171 -10.61 -8.43 4.77
C VAL A 171 -9.74 -7.43 4.02
N LYS A 172 -9.27 -7.83 2.84
CA LYS A 172 -8.43 -7.03 1.95
C LYS A 172 -9.20 -6.74 0.66
N LEU A 173 -9.25 -5.47 0.27
CA LEU A 173 -9.80 -4.99 -1.00
C LEU A 173 -8.68 -4.34 -1.83
N ASP A 174 -8.56 -4.73 -3.09
CA ASP A 174 -7.63 -4.11 -4.04
C ASP A 174 -8.15 -2.75 -4.52
N ALA A 175 -7.42 -1.68 -4.23
CA ALA A 175 -7.83 -0.31 -4.53
C ALA A 175 -7.79 0.06 -6.03
N ASP A 176 -7.12 -0.74 -6.87
CA ASP A 176 -7.10 -0.51 -8.32
C ASP A 176 -8.28 -1.14 -9.04
N ARG A 177 -8.97 -2.10 -8.42
CA ARG A 177 -10.21 -2.68 -8.96
C ARG A 177 -11.32 -1.63 -9.00
N PHE A 178 -11.93 -1.45 -10.17
CA PHE A 178 -13.01 -0.47 -10.33
C PHE A 178 -14.23 -0.82 -9.46
N GLU A 179 -14.45 -2.11 -9.21
CA GLU A 179 -15.51 -2.64 -8.34
C GLU A 179 -15.40 -2.15 -6.89
N ASN A 180 -14.18 -1.82 -6.45
CA ASN A 180 -13.93 -1.32 -5.10
C ASN A 180 -14.02 0.21 -4.99
N LYS A 181 -14.14 0.96 -6.10
CA LYS A 181 -14.24 2.42 -6.06
C LYS A 181 -15.45 2.93 -5.27
N PRO A 182 -16.66 2.33 -5.36
CA PRO A 182 -17.78 2.73 -4.51
C PRO A 182 -17.45 2.59 -3.02
N ARG A 183 -16.81 1.49 -2.61
CA ARG A 183 -16.39 1.27 -1.21
C ARG A 183 -15.29 2.24 -0.78
N MET A 184 -14.32 2.52 -1.65
CA MET A 184 -13.31 3.56 -1.38
C MET A 184 -13.97 4.93 -1.18
N LYS A 185 -14.99 5.27 -1.98
CA LYS A 185 -15.73 6.53 -1.83
C LYS A 185 -16.55 6.55 -0.53
N GLU A 186 -17.26 5.47 -0.23
CA GLU A 186 -18.04 5.28 1.00
C GLU A 186 -17.17 5.54 2.26
N TYR A 187 -15.99 4.92 2.30
CA TYR A 187 -15.06 5.05 3.42
C TYR A 187 -14.07 6.21 3.29
N GLY A 188 -14.16 7.00 2.23
CA GLY A 188 -13.29 8.16 2.02
C GLY A 188 -11.82 7.84 1.82
N VAL A 189 -11.46 6.70 1.22
CA VAL A 189 -10.08 6.26 1.03
C VAL A 189 -9.49 6.90 -0.23
N ALA A 190 -8.56 7.84 -0.04
CA ALA A 190 -7.85 8.52 -1.13
C ALA A 190 -6.43 7.98 -1.40
N GLY A 191 -5.84 7.25 -0.44
CA GLY A 191 -4.50 6.69 -0.51
C GLY A 191 -4.45 5.27 0.07
N ILE A 192 -3.38 4.54 -0.25
CA ILE A 192 -3.12 3.17 0.24
C ILE A 192 -1.69 3.05 0.78
N PRO A 193 -1.44 2.17 1.77
CA PRO A 193 -2.43 1.35 2.47
C PRO A 193 -3.38 2.19 3.34
N ALA A 194 -4.62 1.72 3.48
CA ALA A 194 -5.59 2.27 4.44
C ALA A 194 -6.20 1.12 5.23
N VAL A 195 -5.96 1.10 6.54
CA VAL A 195 -6.47 0.08 7.47
C VAL A 195 -7.61 0.70 8.26
N LEU A 196 -8.83 0.23 8.03
CA LEU A 196 -10.03 0.69 8.72
C LEU A 196 -10.50 -0.39 9.69
N VAL A 197 -10.94 0.04 10.87
CA VAL A 197 -11.62 -0.84 11.82
C VAL A 197 -13.10 -0.49 11.83
N LEU A 198 -13.93 -1.48 11.51
CA LEU A 198 -15.38 -1.33 11.41
C LEU A 198 -16.08 -2.14 12.51
N ASN A 199 -17.28 -1.69 12.89
CA ASN A 199 -18.23 -2.56 13.57
C ASN A 199 -18.86 -3.57 12.59
N CYS A 200 -19.72 -4.46 13.09
CA CYS A 200 -20.33 -5.50 12.24
C CYS A 200 -21.49 -4.98 11.37
N GLU A 201 -21.86 -3.71 11.53
CA GLU A 201 -22.80 -2.97 10.71
C GLU A 201 -22.10 -2.28 9.52
N GLY A 202 -20.76 -2.30 9.49
CA GLY A 202 -19.95 -1.68 8.45
C GLY A 202 -19.59 -0.22 8.73
N GLU A 203 -19.91 0.30 9.91
CA GLU A 203 -19.59 1.66 10.32
C GLU A 203 -18.15 1.74 10.84
N GLU A 204 -17.44 2.78 10.42
CA GLU A 204 -16.06 3.00 10.82
C GLU A 204 -15.95 3.46 12.27
N LEU A 205 -15.10 2.76 13.03
CA LEU A 205 -14.72 3.06 14.41
C LEU A 205 -13.38 3.78 14.50
N GLY A 206 -12.52 3.63 13.49
CA GLY A 206 -11.26 4.35 13.35
C GLY A 206 -10.41 3.80 12.20
N ARG A 207 -9.26 4.44 11.96
CA ARG A 207 -8.38 4.10 10.84
C ARG A 207 -6.90 4.33 11.18
N VAL A 208 -6.06 3.67 10.40
CA VAL A 208 -4.63 3.93 10.24
C VAL A 208 -4.37 4.10 8.76
N VAL A 209 -3.65 5.14 8.39
CA VAL A 209 -3.27 5.43 7.00
C VAL A 209 -1.76 5.33 6.84
N ASP A 210 -1.33 4.94 5.64
CA ASP A 210 0.07 4.68 5.30
C ASP A 210 0.69 3.52 6.10
N TYR A 211 1.99 3.26 5.91
CA TYR A 211 2.71 2.28 6.70
C TYR A 211 2.96 2.79 8.13
N LEU A 212 2.73 1.92 9.11
CA LEU A 212 3.28 2.05 10.46
C LEU A 212 4.15 0.83 10.76
N ASP A 213 5.17 1.01 11.60
CA ASP A 213 5.98 -0.13 12.03
C ASP A 213 5.20 -1.12 12.92
N ARG A 214 5.82 -2.25 13.25
CA ARG A 214 5.17 -3.30 14.06
C ARG A 214 4.65 -2.79 15.40
N ALA A 215 5.41 -1.96 16.10
CA ALA A 215 5.06 -1.51 17.44
C ALA A 215 3.93 -0.48 17.37
N GLU A 216 4.05 0.47 16.44
CA GLU A 216 3.05 1.53 16.22
C GLU A 216 1.74 0.96 15.68
N MET A 217 1.79 0.08 14.67
CA MET A 217 0.60 -0.58 14.13
C MET A 217 -0.10 -1.43 15.20
N LYS A 218 0.66 -2.17 16.02
CA LYS A 218 0.07 -2.93 17.12
C LYS A 218 -0.61 -2.02 18.12
N SER A 219 0.06 -0.95 18.54
CA SER A 219 -0.49 0.03 19.49
C SER A 219 -1.80 0.63 18.96
N ALA A 220 -1.80 1.04 17.69
CA ALA A 220 -2.98 1.59 17.03
C ALA A 220 -4.13 0.56 16.97
N LEU A 221 -3.86 -0.67 16.53
CA LEU A 221 -4.89 -1.72 16.46
C LEU A 221 -5.38 -2.17 17.84
N ASP A 222 -4.53 -2.20 18.87
CA ASP A 222 -4.95 -2.52 20.24
C ASP A 222 -5.90 -1.46 20.80
N VAL A 223 -5.65 -0.17 20.51
CA VAL A 223 -6.60 0.91 20.82
C VAL A 223 -7.90 0.71 20.06
N LEU A 224 -7.81 0.41 18.76
CA LEU A 224 -8.96 0.17 17.89
C LEU A 224 -9.68 -1.16 18.15
N ALA A 225 -9.16 -2.05 18.99
CA ALA A 225 -9.81 -3.29 19.43
C ALA A 225 -10.71 -3.07 20.67
N LYS A 226 -10.56 -1.95 21.39
CA LYS A 226 -11.30 -1.69 22.64
C LYS A 226 -12.80 -1.55 22.44
N LYS A 227 -13.62 -2.28 23.21
CA LYS A 227 -15.08 -2.44 22.99
C LYS A 227 -15.93 -1.16 22.92
N LYS A 228 -15.50 0.00 23.44
CA LYS A 228 -16.24 1.26 23.37
C LYS A 228 -15.49 2.30 22.53
N LEU A 229 -15.83 2.38 21.25
CA LEU A 229 -15.42 3.45 20.34
C LEU A 229 -16.69 4.00 19.71
N ASP A 230 -16.76 5.31 19.53
CA ASP A 230 -17.86 5.93 18.82
C ASP A 230 -17.74 5.67 17.32
N THR A 231 -18.86 5.37 16.68
CA THR A 231 -18.95 5.35 15.22
C THR A 231 -18.82 6.77 14.69
N ARG A 232 -18.51 6.90 13.39
CA ARG A 232 -18.54 8.21 12.72
C ARG A 232 -19.84 8.96 13.01
N ALA A 233 -21.00 8.34 12.87
CA ALA A 233 -22.29 8.98 13.12
C ALA A 233 -22.45 9.47 14.58
N GLN A 234 -21.96 8.70 15.55
CA GLN A 234 -21.98 9.10 16.97
C GLN A 234 -21.06 10.29 17.23
N LEU A 235 -19.86 10.29 16.67
CA LEU A 235 -18.94 11.43 16.74
C LEU A 235 -19.57 12.67 16.08
N GLU A 236 -20.22 12.52 14.93
CA GLU A 236 -20.85 13.65 14.22
C GLU A 236 -21.97 14.28 15.05
N LYS A 237 -22.76 13.46 15.76
CA LYS A 237 -23.79 13.92 16.69
C LYS A 237 -23.18 14.68 17.88
N LYS A 238 -22.11 14.14 18.49
CA LYS A 238 -21.40 14.78 19.62
C LYS A 238 -20.78 16.10 19.20
N ALA A 239 -20.05 16.11 18.08
CA ALA A 239 -19.40 17.30 17.53
C ALA A 239 -20.42 18.40 17.21
N SER A 240 -21.55 18.05 16.60
CA SER A 240 -22.65 18.99 16.35
C SER A 240 -23.31 19.51 17.63
N GLY A 241 -23.22 18.75 18.73
CA GLY A 241 -23.64 19.17 20.07
C GLY A 241 -22.59 19.98 20.85
N GLY A 242 -21.46 20.33 20.24
CA GLY A 242 -20.40 21.15 20.84
C GLY A 242 -19.23 20.36 21.45
N ASP A 243 -19.16 19.05 21.26
CA ASP A 243 -18.02 18.25 21.71
C ASP A 243 -16.80 18.49 20.80
N VAL A 244 -15.86 19.29 21.31
CA VAL A 244 -14.62 19.66 20.59
C VAL A 244 -13.71 18.45 20.36
N ALA A 245 -13.70 17.47 21.27
CA ALA A 245 -12.88 16.27 21.10
C ALA A 245 -13.41 15.41 19.96
N ALA A 246 -14.73 15.24 19.88
CA ALA A 246 -15.36 14.55 18.75
C ALA A 246 -15.13 15.28 17.41
N ALA A 247 -15.18 16.62 17.42
CA ALA A 247 -14.90 17.43 16.24
C ALA A 247 -13.43 17.28 15.78
N LEU A 248 -12.47 17.32 16.72
CA LEU A 248 -11.05 17.12 16.42
C LEU A 248 -10.80 15.73 15.82
N GLU A 249 -11.39 14.69 16.40
CA GLU A 249 -11.24 13.33 15.91
C GLU A 249 -11.78 13.16 14.49
N LEU A 250 -12.97 13.72 14.20
CA LEU A 250 -13.52 13.73 12.83
C LEU A 250 -12.65 14.52 11.85
N ALA A 251 -12.13 15.67 12.28
CA ALA A 251 -11.26 16.51 11.47
C ALA A 251 -9.96 15.76 11.09
N GLN A 252 -9.33 15.10 12.07
CA GLN A 252 -8.11 14.31 11.87
C GLN A 252 -8.35 13.10 10.97
N ARG A 253 -9.42 12.33 11.18
CA ARG A 253 -9.78 11.18 10.32
C ARG A 253 -9.99 11.61 8.86
N ALA A 254 -10.69 12.73 8.67
CA ALA A 254 -10.91 13.29 7.33
C ALA A 254 -9.61 13.80 6.70
N ALA A 255 -8.75 14.48 7.47
CA ALA A 255 -7.46 14.98 6.99
C ALA A 255 -6.48 13.86 6.59
N GLN A 256 -6.40 12.79 7.39
CA GLN A 256 -5.62 11.57 7.08
C GLN A 256 -6.02 10.92 5.75
N SER A 257 -7.24 11.18 5.32
CA SER A 257 -7.84 10.59 4.13
C SER A 257 -7.99 11.61 2.99
N TYR A 258 -7.39 12.78 3.16
CA TYR A 258 -7.42 13.89 2.22
C TYR A 258 -8.85 14.32 1.82
N GLN A 259 -9.83 14.13 2.72
CA GLN A 259 -11.20 14.61 2.54
C GLN A 259 -11.28 16.09 2.92
N ILE A 260 -10.70 16.95 2.08
CA ILE A 260 -10.45 18.37 2.35
C ILE A 260 -11.68 19.09 2.93
N GLU A 261 -12.81 19.06 2.22
CA GLU A 261 -14.02 19.78 2.63
C GLU A 261 -14.56 19.27 3.98
N THR A 262 -14.53 17.95 4.19
CA THR A 262 -15.00 17.33 5.43
C THR A 262 -14.08 17.67 6.60
N ALA A 263 -12.77 17.64 6.39
CA ALA A 263 -11.80 18.01 7.41
C ALA A 263 -11.99 19.48 7.83
N LEU A 264 -12.10 20.39 6.86
CA LEU A 264 -12.30 21.81 7.13
C LEU A 264 -13.63 22.11 7.82
N LYS A 265 -14.70 21.38 7.49
CA LYS A 265 -15.99 21.46 8.20
C LYS A 265 -15.81 21.20 9.69
N TRP A 266 -15.10 20.14 10.06
CA TRP A 266 -14.92 19.79 11.46
C TRP A 266 -13.90 20.69 12.17
N PHE A 267 -12.80 21.05 11.51
CA PHE A 267 -11.85 22.05 12.02
C PHE A 267 -12.50 23.40 12.30
N ALA A 268 -13.55 23.80 11.57
CA ALA A 268 -14.26 25.05 11.82
C ALA A 268 -14.92 25.11 13.21
N LEU A 269 -15.21 23.97 13.84
CA LEU A 269 -15.78 23.88 15.19
C LEU A 269 -14.71 24.02 16.29
N LEU A 270 -13.42 23.96 15.95
CA LEU A 270 -12.34 24.07 16.92
C LEU A 270 -11.96 25.55 17.11
N PRO A 271 -12.01 26.07 18.36
CA PRO A 271 -11.62 27.44 18.65
C PRO A 271 -10.12 27.67 18.39
N ASP A 272 -9.32 26.64 18.59
CA ASP A 272 -7.86 26.62 18.44
C ASP A 272 -7.41 26.02 17.10
N ARG A 273 -8.28 25.90 16.08
CA ARG A 273 -7.96 25.24 14.79
C ARG A 273 -6.63 25.68 14.15
N ALA A 274 -6.22 26.93 14.34
CA ALA A 274 -4.97 27.47 13.80
C ALA A 274 -3.70 26.87 14.46
N GLU A 275 -3.84 26.24 15.63
CA GLU A 275 -2.80 25.50 16.33
C GLU A 275 -2.60 24.09 15.75
N HIS A 276 -3.56 23.58 14.97
CA HIS A 276 -3.51 22.25 14.35
C HIS A 276 -2.88 22.34 12.96
N ARG A 277 -1.76 21.65 12.74
CA ARG A 277 -1.04 21.71 11.45
C ARG A 277 -1.87 21.09 10.32
N GLU A 278 -2.63 20.04 10.61
CA GLU A 278 -3.49 19.33 9.68
C GLU A 278 -4.57 20.26 9.11
N TYR A 279 -5.07 21.21 9.91
CA TYR A 279 -5.96 22.27 9.42
C TYR A 279 -5.30 23.09 8.32
N TRP A 280 -4.04 23.51 8.51
CA TRP A 280 -3.31 24.28 7.50
C TRP A 280 -3.02 23.46 6.24
N VAL A 281 -2.64 22.20 6.39
CA VAL A 281 -2.46 21.29 5.24
C VAL A 281 -3.75 21.20 4.42
N MET A 282 -4.90 20.98 5.06
CA MET A 282 -6.19 20.91 4.38
C MET A 282 -6.64 22.26 3.79
N ARG A 283 -6.41 23.37 4.51
CA ARG A 283 -6.80 24.71 4.04
C ARG A 283 -5.99 25.15 2.83
N ILE A 284 -4.69 24.86 2.82
CA ILE A 284 -3.81 25.14 1.69
C ILE A 284 -4.20 24.29 0.49
N ALA A 285 -4.52 23.00 0.70
CA ALA A 285 -5.01 22.12 -0.36
C ALA A 285 -6.33 22.62 -0.98
N ASP A 286 -7.32 23.00 -0.17
CA ASP A 286 -8.59 23.60 -0.63
C ASP A 286 -8.36 24.84 -1.50
N LEU A 287 -7.46 25.74 -1.06
CA LEU A 287 -7.14 26.96 -1.79
C LEU A 287 -6.41 26.69 -3.10
N ALA A 288 -5.52 25.70 -3.13
CA ALA A 288 -4.84 25.25 -4.34
C ALA A 288 -5.85 24.69 -5.36
N GLU A 289 -6.77 23.84 -4.93
CA GLU A 289 -7.80 23.26 -5.81
C GLU A 289 -8.75 24.32 -6.38
N ARG A 290 -9.22 25.25 -5.54
CA ARG A 290 -10.08 26.36 -5.98
C ARG A 290 -9.34 27.27 -6.96
N SER A 291 -8.10 27.63 -6.65
CA SER A 291 -7.26 28.46 -7.54
C SER A 291 -6.93 27.75 -8.84
N GLY A 292 -6.79 26.42 -8.84
CA GLY A 292 -6.61 25.63 -10.06
C GLY A 292 -7.86 25.60 -10.96
N LYS A 293 -9.07 25.66 -10.38
CA LYS A 293 -10.34 25.73 -11.12
C LYS A 293 -10.58 27.09 -11.77
N ASP A 294 -10.10 28.17 -11.16
CA ASP A 294 -10.06 29.51 -11.76
C ASP A 294 -8.66 30.14 -11.63
N PRO A 295 -7.71 29.75 -12.51
CA PRO A 295 -6.35 30.25 -12.46
C PRO A 295 -6.23 31.75 -12.69
N LYS A 296 -7.27 32.42 -13.18
CA LYS A 296 -7.29 33.87 -13.42
C LYS A 296 -7.77 34.65 -12.20
N SER A 297 -8.39 34.00 -11.21
CA SER A 297 -8.82 34.63 -9.98
C SER A 297 -7.66 35.26 -9.21
N GLU A 298 -7.61 36.58 -9.14
CA GLU A 298 -6.65 37.29 -8.28
C GLU A 298 -6.96 37.10 -6.80
N LYS A 299 -8.26 37.14 -6.44
CA LYS A 299 -8.72 36.91 -5.07
C LYS A 299 -8.34 35.53 -4.57
N GLY A 300 -8.62 34.47 -5.34
CA GLY A 300 -8.30 33.09 -4.95
C GLY A 300 -6.79 32.88 -4.77
N ARG A 301 -5.99 33.40 -5.72
CA ARG A 301 -4.51 33.37 -5.60
C ARG A 301 -4.02 34.12 -4.38
N ARG A 302 -4.60 35.28 -4.07
CA ARG A 302 -4.21 36.06 -2.90
C ARG A 302 -4.54 35.35 -1.59
N GLU A 303 -5.75 34.78 -1.47
CA GLU A 303 -6.13 33.97 -0.31
C GLU A 303 -5.19 32.77 -0.11
N TRP A 304 -4.80 32.11 -1.19
CA TRP A 304 -3.83 31.00 -1.15
C TRP A 304 -2.46 31.46 -0.68
N GLN A 305 -1.95 32.56 -1.23
CA GLN A 305 -0.68 33.17 -0.84
C GLN A 305 -0.68 33.57 0.64
N ASP A 306 -1.75 34.21 1.12
CA ASP A 306 -1.88 34.67 2.50
C ASP A 306 -1.96 33.48 3.49
N ALA A 307 -2.66 32.41 3.11
CA ALA A 307 -2.73 31.18 3.90
C ALA A 307 -1.37 30.48 4.02
N LEU A 308 -0.62 30.36 2.91
CA LEU A 308 0.74 29.82 2.93
C LEU A 308 1.66 30.64 3.83
N ALA A 309 1.62 31.98 3.72
CA ALA A 309 2.41 32.87 4.56
C ALA A 309 2.05 32.75 6.05
N ALA A 310 0.75 32.60 6.37
CA ALA A 310 0.30 32.40 7.74
C ALA A 310 0.74 31.04 8.31
N ALA A 311 0.61 29.97 7.53
CA ALA A 311 1.07 28.64 7.91
C ALA A 311 2.58 28.61 8.15
N LEU A 312 3.38 29.28 7.31
CA LEU A 312 4.83 29.40 7.47
C LEU A 312 5.24 30.19 8.72
N ARG A 313 4.49 31.23 9.12
CA ARG A 313 4.73 31.90 10.40
C ARG A 313 4.46 30.98 11.59
N LYS A 314 3.45 30.12 11.48
CA LYS A 314 3.03 29.23 12.56
C LYS A 314 3.89 27.98 12.69
N PHE A 315 4.25 27.36 11.58
CA PHE A 315 5.03 26.12 11.51
C PHE A 315 6.27 26.28 10.61
N PRO A 316 7.21 27.18 10.92
CA PRO A 316 8.31 27.52 10.02
C PRO A 316 9.32 26.39 9.81
N ARG A 317 9.31 25.36 10.67
CA ARG A 317 10.31 24.29 10.74
C ARG A 317 9.66 22.90 10.78
N THR A 318 8.79 22.62 9.81
CA THR A 318 8.14 21.31 9.61
C THR A 318 8.44 20.76 8.21
N MET A 319 8.22 19.48 7.95
CA MET A 319 8.34 18.95 6.58
C MET A 319 7.34 19.63 5.64
N SER A 320 6.11 19.84 6.12
CA SER A 320 5.07 20.58 5.39
C SER A 320 5.52 21.99 4.98
N SER A 321 6.34 22.65 5.80
CA SER A 321 6.84 24.00 5.51
C SER A 321 7.85 24.09 4.36
N LEU A 322 8.47 22.97 3.95
CA LEU A 322 9.30 22.92 2.75
C LEU A 322 8.43 23.09 1.50
N ASP A 323 7.35 22.30 1.40
CA ASP A 323 6.41 22.35 0.27
C ASP A 323 5.66 23.68 0.22
N TRP A 324 5.30 24.23 1.38
CA TRP A 324 4.62 25.53 1.45
C TRP A 324 5.51 26.67 0.93
N ARG A 325 6.81 26.64 1.19
CA ARG A 325 7.75 27.63 0.62
C ARG A 325 7.82 27.51 -0.90
N LEU A 326 7.90 26.29 -1.43
CA LEU A 326 7.93 26.07 -2.87
C LEU A 326 6.64 26.57 -3.53
N SER A 327 5.49 26.24 -2.94
CA SER A 327 4.17 26.68 -3.41
C SER A 327 4.02 28.21 -3.32
N LEU A 328 4.46 28.82 -2.23
CA LEU A 328 4.40 30.27 -2.04
C LEU A 328 5.27 31.00 -3.07
N ALA A 329 6.48 30.50 -3.35
CA ALA A 329 7.35 31.07 -4.35
C ALA A 329 6.73 31.07 -5.75
N GLN A 330 5.97 30.03 -6.12
CA GLN A 330 5.26 29.95 -7.41
C GLN A 330 4.14 31.00 -7.55
N LEU A 331 3.59 31.49 -6.42
CA LEU A 331 2.52 32.50 -6.40
C LEU A 331 3.05 33.94 -6.27
N GLN A 332 4.33 34.10 -5.96
CA GLN A 332 4.94 35.39 -5.68
C GLN A 332 5.52 36.03 -6.95
N ALA A 333 5.62 37.37 -6.94
CA ALA A 333 6.43 38.07 -7.92
C ALA A 333 7.90 37.60 -7.83
N PRO A 334 8.67 37.62 -8.95
CA PRO A 334 9.99 37.01 -9.01
C PRO A 334 10.96 37.41 -7.88
N ALA A 335 10.99 38.71 -7.51
CA ALA A 335 11.86 39.20 -6.44
C ALA A 335 11.51 38.60 -5.06
N ALA A 336 10.23 38.48 -4.73
CA ALA A 336 9.77 37.87 -3.48
C ALA A 336 9.99 36.35 -3.48
N ALA A 337 9.71 35.69 -4.62
CA ALA A 337 9.92 34.26 -4.81
C ALA A 337 11.38 33.86 -4.53
N GLN A 338 12.35 34.64 -5.01
CA GLN A 338 13.77 34.39 -4.72
C GLN A 338 14.11 34.42 -3.22
N GLY A 339 13.44 35.26 -2.43
CA GLY A 339 13.60 35.29 -0.97
C GLY A 339 13.10 34.00 -0.33
N THR A 340 11.88 33.59 -0.68
CA THR A 340 11.23 32.37 -0.18
C THR A 340 12.01 31.10 -0.54
N LEU A 341 12.51 31.01 -1.78
CA LEU A 341 13.32 29.87 -2.23
C LEU A 341 14.68 29.79 -1.53
N ARG A 342 15.33 30.94 -1.27
CA ARG A 342 16.56 30.99 -0.47
C ARG A 342 16.33 30.55 0.98
N ASP A 343 15.20 30.91 1.57
CA ASP A 343 14.82 30.45 2.91
C ASP A 343 14.60 28.92 2.94
N LEU A 344 13.99 28.35 1.88
CA LEU A 344 13.82 26.89 1.73
C LEU A 344 15.18 26.19 1.65
N VAL A 345 16.10 26.68 0.81
CA VAL A 345 17.45 26.13 0.69
C VAL A 345 18.17 26.20 2.04
N LYS A 346 18.12 27.35 2.72
CA LYS A 346 18.72 27.53 4.05
C LYS A 346 18.17 26.54 5.08
N MET A 347 16.85 26.40 5.19
CA MET A 347 16.25 25.42 6.10
C MET A 347 16.69 24.00 5.77
N SER A 348 16.76 23.66 4.49
CA SER A 348 17.21 22.33 4.05
C SER A 348 18.67 22.08 4.43
N ASP A 349 19.53 23.08 4.25
CA ASP A 349 20.94 23.01 4.66
C ASP A 349 21.11 22.84 6.18
N GLU A 350 20.34 23.59 6.98
CA GLU A 350 20.32 23.45 8.45
C GLU A 350 19.93 22.02 8.87
N LEU A 351 18.89 21.45 8.27
CA LEU A 351 18.46 20.09 8.57
C LEU A 351 19.47 19.04 8.08
N ILE A 352 20.06 19.21 6.90
CA ILE A 352 21.07 18.29 6.36
C ILE A 352 22.32 18.28 7.25
N ALA A 353 22.73 19.44 7.77
CA ALA A 353 23.85 19.56 8.69
C ALA A 353 23.56 18.94 10.07
N ASP A 354 22.32 19.05 10.57
CA ASP A 354 21.89 18.47 11.84
C ASP A 354 20.86 17.35 11.65
N ARG A 355 21.38 16.12 11.47
CA ARG A 355 20.56 14.93 11.27
C ARG A 355 19.65 14.59 12.47
N ALA A 356 20.04 14.95 13.69
CA ALA A 356 19.21 14.70 14.87
C ALA A 356 17.99 15.61 14.83
N ARG A 357 18.19 16.89 14.51
CA ARG A 357 17.11 17.85 14.30
C ARG A 357 16.22 17.46 13.12
N MET A 358 16.80 16.96 12.03
CA MET A 358 16.03 16.43 10.89
C MET A 358 15.12 15.27 11.32
N ALA A 359 15.64 14.32 12.10
CA ALA A 359 14.84 13.20 12.59
C ALA A 359 13.70 13.66 13.51
N GLU A 360 13.92 14.68 14.35
CA GLU A 360 12.87 15.29 15.18
C GLU A 360 11.77 15.91 14.31
N VAL A 361 12.14 16.69 13.29
CA VAL A 361 11.19 17.32 12.36
C VAL A 361 10.39 16.26 11.60
N ILE A 362 11.04 15.21 11.10
CA ILE A 362 10.38 14.09 10.41
C ILE A 362 9.36 13.42 11.33
N ARG A 363 9.74 13.07 12.56
CA ARG A 363 8.84 12.42 13.53
C ARG A 363 7.69 13.33 14.01
N SER A 364 7.83 14.65 13.86
CA SER A 364 6.78 15.58 14.23
C SER A 364 5.63 15.63 13.22
N GLU A 365 5.81 15.11 12.01
CA GLU A 365 4.74 15.05 11.00
C GLU A 365 3.62 14.09 11.45
N PRO A 366 2.37 14.32 11.02
CA PRO A 366 1.22 13.55 11.51
C PRO A 366 0.99 12.25 10.73
N SER A 367 1.64 12.13 9.57
CA SER A 367 1.68 10.93 8.74
C SER A 367 2.99 10.87 7.97
N GLY A 368 3.43 9.65 7.65
CA GLY A 368 4.67 9.34 6.95
C GLY A 368 5.11 7.92 7.28
N ASP A 369 6.05 7.36 6.51
CA ASP A 369 6.54 5.99 6.76
C ASP A 369 7.58 5.93 7.91
N TYR A 370 8.08 7.09 8.36
CA TYR A 370 9.10 7.36 9.39
C TYR A 370 10.35 6.46 9.37
N LEU A 371 10.71 5.92 8.20
CA LEU A 371 11.85 5.01 8.05
C LEU A 371 13.19 5.73 7.94
N GLY A 372 13.19 7.05 8.06
CA GLY A 372 14.33 7.89 7.75
C GLY A 372 14.50 8.17 6.25
N ILE A 373 13.74 7.51 5.38
CA ILE A 373 13.71 7.83 3.93
C ILE A 373 13.12 9.21 3.66
N GLU A 374 12.38 9.77 4.62
CA GLU A 374 11.86 11.13 4.59
C GLU A 374 12.99 12.17 4.53
N SER A 375 14.22 11.81 4.91
CA SER A 375 15.38 12.68 4.69
C SER A 375 15.53 13.02 3.21
N LEU A 376 15.22 12.09 2.30
CA LEU A 376 15.25 12.35 0.85
C LEU A 376 14.33 13.50 0.45
N ARG A 377 13.22 13.73 1.16
CA ARG A 377 12.31 14.85 0.89
C ARG A 377 12.96 16.20 1.21
N VAL A 378 13.82 16.27 2.23
CA VAL A 378 14.62 17.47 2.54
C VAL A 378 15.61 17.75 1.41
N PHE A 379 16.36 16.73 0.97
CA PHE A 379 17.32 16.86 -0.11
C PHE A 379 16.64 17.22 -1.45
N GLN A 380 15.50 16.60 -1.74
CA GLN A 380 14.68 16.91 -2.92
C GLN A 380 14.18 18.36 -2.89
N ALA A 381 13.61 18.82 -1.78
CA ALA A 381 13.12 20.19 -1.66
C ALA A 381 14.24 21.22 -1.92
N LYS A 382 15.45 20.99 -1.40
CA LYS A 382 16.63 21.81 -1.71
C LYS A 382 16.92 21.85 -3.21
N ALA A 383 16.96 20.69 -3.86
CA ALA A 383 17.28 20.59 -5.28
C ALA A 383 16.24 21.29 -6.15
N GLU A 384 14.94 21.09 -5.88
CA GLU A 384 13.84 21.75 -6.58
C GLU A 384 13.85 23.28 -6.37
N ALA A 385 14.20 23.75 -5.16
CA ALA A 385 14.35 25.18 -4.91
C ALA A 385 15.52 25.79 -5.69
N LEU A 386 16.63 25.06 -5.84
CA LEU A 386 17.76 25.50 -6.68
C LEU A 386 17.43 25.48 -8.17
N GLU A 387 16.62 24.53 -8.65
CA GLU A 387 16.06 24.55 -10.02
C GLU A 387 15.21 25.82 -10.21
N ALA A 388 14.30 26.11 -9.27
CA ALA A 388 13.44 27.28 -9.31
C ALA A 388 14.21 28.62 -9.22
N LEU A 389 15.36 28.63 -8.53
CA LEU A 389 16.30 29.75 -8.49
C LEU A 389 17.14 29.91 -9.78
N GLN A 390 16.93 29.06 -10.79
CA GLN A 390 17.71 29.03 -12.02
C GLN A 390 19.21 28.81 -11.78
N ARG A 391 19.55 27.93 -10.82
CA ARG A 391 20.92 27.53 -10.49
C ARG A 391 21.17 26.06 -10.88
N PRO A 392 21.25 25.74 -12.19
CA PRO A 392 21.22 24.35 -12.66
C PRO A 392 22.40 23.50 -12.19
N ALA A 393 23.60 24.08 -12.05
CA ALA A 393 24.78 23.36 -11.55
C ALA A 393 24.59 22.96 -10.08
N ASP A 394 24.10 23.88 -9.25
CA ASP A 394 23.85 23.64 -7.83
C ASP A 394 22.67 22.67 -7.62
N ALA A 395 21.62 22.80 -8.43
CA ALA A 395 20.49 21.88 -8.44
C ALA A 395 20.95 20.44 -8.75
N LEU A 396 21.77 20.25 -9.80
CA LEU A 396 22.31 18.94 -10.14
C LEU A 396 23.20 18.39 -9.00
N ALA A 397 24.02 19.24 -8.36
CA ALA A 397 24.80 18.83 -7.21
C ALA A 397 23.92 18.40 -6.02
N ALA A 398 22.82 19.12 -5.77
CA ALA A 398 21.85 18.76 -4.74
C ALA A 398 21.11 17.44 -5.04
N TRP A 399 20.74 17.19 -6.31
CA TRP A 399 20.17 15.90 -6.71
C TRP A 399 21.15 14.75 -6.56
N LYS A 400 22.44 14.96 -6.88
CA LYS A 400 23.49 13.95 -6.62
C LYS A 400 23.67 13.70 -5.13
N ALA A 401 23.60 14.74 -4.29
CA ALA A 401 23.62 14.58 -2.84
C ALA A 401 22.40 13.80 -2.32
N ALA A 402 21.21 14.03 -2.89
CA ALA A 402 20.02 13.24 -2.60
C ALA A 402 20.21 11.76 -2.99
N ALA A 403 20.88 11.50 -4.12
CA ALA A 403 21.23 10.14 -4.55
C ALA A 403 22.19 9.45 -3.57
N GLU A 404 23.18 10.18 -3.05
CA GLU A 404 24.08 9.68 -1.99
C GLU A 404 23.33 9.40 -0.68
N GLU A 405 22.39 10.26 -0.29
CA GLU A 405 21.58 10.00 0.90
C GLU A 405 20.77 8.72 0.77
N GLY A 406 20.18 8.45 -0.40
CA GLY A 406 19.47 7.19 -0.64
C GLY A 406 20.37 5.96 -0.58
N ARG A 407 21.65 6.10 -1.00
CA ARG A 407 22.67 5.05 -0.82
C ARG A 407 23.01 4.85 0.65
N ARG A 408 23.17 5.93 1.42
CA ARG A 408 23.43 5.87 2.87
C ARG A 408 22.28 5.21 3.63
N LEU A 409 21.05 5.43 3.20
CA LEU A 409 19.85 4.76 3.71
C LEU A 409 19.75 3.29 3.32
N ALA A 410 20.68 2.77 2.51
CA ALA A 410 20.71 1.39 2.02
C ALA A 410 19.38 0.97 1.36
N ILE A 411 18.76 1.86 0.59
CA ILE A 411 17.51 1.56 -0.12
C ILE A 411 17.78 0.45 -1.13
N ARG A 412 17.13 -0.71 -0.95
CA ARG A 412 17.31 -1.90 -1.78
C ARG A 412 16.86 -1.66 -3.21
N GLU A 413 17.65 -2.10 -4.19
CA GLU A 413 17.33 -2.03 -5.62
C GLU A 413 16.31 -3.10 -6.06
N GLU A 414 15.12 -3.04 -5.47
CA GLU A 414 14.01 -3.95 -5.78
C GLU A 414 12.72 -3.15 -6.02
N PRO A 415 11.69 -3.74 -6.66
CA PRO A 415 10.42 -3.07 -6.96
C PRO A 415 9.61 -2.79 -5.68
N SER A 416 10.03 -1.76 -4.95
CA SER A 416 9.48 -1.30 -3.68
C SER A 416 9.26 0.21 -3.75
N GLY A 417 8.46 0.78 -2.84
CA GLY A 417 8.22 2.23 -2.85
C GLY A 417 9.33 3.11 -2.43
N PRO A 418 10.07 2.76 -1.36
CA PRO A 418 11.31 3.46 -1.06
C PRO A 418 12.16 3.57 -2.34
N TYR A 419 12.27 2.48 -3.09
CA TYR A 419 12.99 2.51 -4.36
C TYR A 419 12.26 3.29 -5.46
N TYR A 420 10.93 3.19 -5.62
CA TYR A 420 10.17 3.96 -6.61
C TYR A 420 10.23 5.48 -6.38
N ARG A 421 10.23 5.93 -5.12
CA ARG A 421 10.50 7.33 -4.75
C ARG A 421 11.94 7.69 -5.11
N PHE A 422 12.89 6.79 -4.81
CA PHE A 422 14.30 6.98 -5.13
C PHE A 422 14.60 7.02 -6.63
N LEU A 423 13.83 6.33 -7.48
CA LEU A 423 13.96 6.38 -8.95
C LEU A 423 13.86 7.81 -9.49
N VAL A 424 12.99 8.65 -8.89
CA VAL A 424 12.83 10.06 -9.29
C VAL A 424 14.11 10.84 -9.02
N ILE A 425 14.71 10.64 -7.85
CA ILE A 425 15.99 11.24 -7.46
C ILE A 425 17.12 10.78 -8.38
N LEU A 426 17.24 9.47 -8.61
CA LEU A 426 18.24 8.91 -9.52
C LEU A 426 18.11 9.51 -10.93
N LYS A 427 16.88 9.69 -11.42
CA LYS A 427 16.62 10.31 -12.73
C LYS A 427 17.11 11.75 -12.76
N LYS A 428 16.76 12.55 -11.76
CA LYS A 428 17.17 13.96 -11.64
C LYS A 428 18.67 14.14 -11.39
N ALA A 429 19.31 13.17 -10.74
CA ALA A 429 20.75 13.12 -10.55
C ALA A 429 21.55 12.71 -11.82
N GLY A 430 20.86 12.33 -12.90
CA GLY A 430 21.47 11.90 -14.17
C GLY A 430 21.94 10.44 -14.18
N GLU A 431 21.48 9.59 -13.27
CA GLU A 431 21.88 8.18 -13.13
C GLU A 431 21.13 7.26 -14.12
N HIS A 432 21.07 7.66 -15.40
CA HIS A 432 20.25 7.01 -16.44
C HIS A 432 20.64 5.55 -16.69
N GLU A 433 21.93 5.24 -16.73
CA GLU A 433 22.39 3.86 -16.93
C GLU A 433 21.98 2.92 -15.79
N ARG A 434 21.98 3.43 -14.56
CA ARG A 434 21.52 2.67 -13.39
C ARG A 434 20.02 2.39 -13.47
N LEU A 435 19.22 3.40 -13.82
CA LEU A 435 17.78 3.26 -14.02
C LEU A 435 17.47 2.25 -15.13
N LYS A 436 18.15 2.37 -16.28
CA LYS A 436 18.00 1.46 -17.41
C LYS A 436 18.32 0.02 -17.01
N ARG A 437 19.43 -0.22 -16.30
CA ARG A 437 19.78 -1.56 -15.78
C ARG A 437 18.76 -2.09 -14.78
N PHE A 438 18.27 -1.25 -13.87
CA PHE A 438 17.24 -1.65 -12.91
C PHE A 438 15.97 -2.10 -13.63
N PHE A 439 15.44 -1.27 -14.52
CA PHE A 439 14.21 -1.59 -15.23
C PHE A 439 14.37 -2.82 -16.14
N ALA A 440 15.44 -2.89 -16.94
CA ALA A 440 15.65 -4.00 -17.87
C ALA A 440 15.76 -5.34 -17.13
N ARG A 441 16.49 -5.37 -16.01
CA ARG A 441 16.65 -6.57 -15.16
C ARG A 441 15.32 -7.08 -14.64
N HIS A 442 14.50 -6.18 -14.09
CA HIS A 442 13.21 -6.57 -13.50
C HIS A 442 12.16 -6.86 -14.58
N ALA A 443 12.18 -6.15 -15.70
CA ALA A 443 11.31 -6.44 -16.84
C ALA A 443 11.67 -7.75 -17.56
N ALA A 444 12.83 -8.34 -17.32
CA ALA A 444 13.20 -9.66 -17.83
C ALA A 444 12.66 -10.82 -16.98
N LEU A 445 12.09 -10.55 -15.80
CA LEU A 445 11.58 -11.59 -14.91
C LEU A 445 10.30 -12.22 -15.50
N PRO A 446 10.12 -13.56 -15.39
CA PRO A 446 8.96 -14.26 -15.93
C PRO A 446 7.60 -13.74 -15.45
N LYS A 447 7.55 -13.25 -14.20
CA LYS A 447 6.41 -12.54 -13.63
C LYS A 447 6.89 -11.17 -13.17
N THR A 448 6.59 -10.15 -13.99
CA THR A 448 6.86 -8.75 -13.65
C THR A 448 5.54 -8.05 -13.38
N ASP A 449 5.49 -7.24 -12.33
CA ASP A 449 4.31 -6.43 -12.03
C ASP A 449 4.05 -5.37 -13.12
N GLY A 450 2.79 -5.22 -13.54
CA GLY A 450 2.38 -4.32 -14.61
C GLY A 450 2.67 -2.84 -14.33
N GLU A 451 2.65 -2.41 -13.07
CA GLU A 451 2.99 -1.02 -12.68
C GLU A 451 4.49 -0.75 -12.88
N LEU A 452 5.35 -1.74 -12.61
CA LEU A 452 6.80 -1.61 -12.88
C LEU A 452 7.06 -1.50 -14.40
N LEU A 453 6.40 -2.35 -15.19
CA LEU A 453 6.50 -2.30 -16.65
C LEU A 453 6.00 -0.95 -17.19
N ARG A 454 4.88 -0.45 -16.66
CA ARG A 454 4.35 0.87 -17.02
C ARG A 454 5.34 1.99 -16.70
N ARG A 455 5.96 1.98 -15.51
CA ARG A 455 7.00 2.95 -15.14
C ARG A 455 8.19 2.88 -16.07
N TYR A 456 8.61 1.68 -16.47
CA TYR A 456 9.68 1.50 -17.43
C TYR A 456 9.31 2.05 -18.80
N ALA A 457 8.11 1.75 -19.31
CA ALA A 457 7.62 2.28 -20.58
C ALA A 457 7.58 3.81 -20.57
N LYS A 458 7.12 4.42 -19.46
CA LYS A 458 7.12 5.88 -19.29
C LYS A 458 8.55 6.44 -19.31
N TYR A 459 9.47 5.79 -18.61
CA TYR A 459 10.88 6.19 -18.64
C TYR A 459 11.45 6.14 -20.07
N LEU A 460 11.22 5.05 -20.81
CA LEU A 460 11.68 4.90 -22.20
C LEU A 460 11.08 5.98 -23.13
N LEU A 461 9.78 6.27 -22.97
CA LEU A 461 9.10 7.36 -23.69
C LEU A 461 9.78 8.71 -23.44
N GLU A 462 10.10 9.02 -22.18
CA GLU A 462 10.78 10.27 -21.80
C GLU A 462 12.25 10.33 -22.28
N GLN A 463 12.89 9.18 -22.53
CA GLN A 463 14.24 9.10 -23.10
C GLN A 463 14.24 9.12 -24.64
N GLY A 464 13.08 9.12 -25.29
CA GLY A 464 12.97 9.09 -26.74
C GLY A 464 13.05 7.69 -27.37
N ASP A 465 13.13 6.62 -26.58
CA ASP A 465 13.10 5.24 -27.07
C ASP A 465 11.65 4.76 -27.23
N TYR A 466 10.95 5.36 -28.19
CA TYR A 466 9.52 5.12 -28.40
C TYR A 466 9.21 3.68 -28.81
N THR A 467 10.12 3.04 -29.56
CA THR A 467 9.94 1.66 -30.00
C THR A 467 9.93 0.70 -28.81
N GLN A 468 10.88 0.84 -27.88
CA GLN A 468 10.86 0.02 -26.66
C GLN A 468 9.72 0.44 -25.73
N ALA A 469 9.37 1.73 -25.65
CA ALA A 469 8.23 2.19 -24.86
C ALA A 469 6.92 1.52 -25.30
N VAL A 470 6.68 1.38 -26.61
CA VAL A 470 5.53 0.63 -27.15
C VAL A 470 5.59 -0.85 -26.71
N ARG A 471 6.70 -1.55 -26.94
CA ARG A 471 6.83 -2.98 -26.57
C ARG A 471 6.64 -3.24 -25.07
N VAL A 472 7.23 -2.40 -24.23
CA VAL A 472 7.13 -2.55 -22.77
C VAL A 472 5.72 -2.19 -22.29
N SER A 473 5.07 -1.18 -22.87
CA SER A 473 3.69 -0.83 -22.52
C SER A 473 2.67 -1.88 -22.97
N GLU A 474 2.88 -2.57 -24.10
CA GLU A 474 2.05 -3.72 -24.50
C GLU A 474 2.09 -4.86 -23.48
N ARG A 475 3.28 -5.17 -22.95
CA ARG A 475 3.43 -6.12 -21.85
C ARG A 475 2.76 -5.61 -20.58
N ALA A 476 2.97 -4.34 -20.24
CA ALA A 476 2.33 -3.72 -19.08
C ALA A 476 0.80 -3.83 -19.16
N LEU A 477 0.19 -3.62 -20.32
CA LEU A 477 -1.25 -3.76 -20.55
C LEU A 477 -1.77 -5.18 -20.28
N LYS A 478 -0.99 -6.20 -20.63
CA LYS A 478 -1.36 -7.60 -20.40
C LYS A 478 -1.36 -7.98 -18.91
N ASP A 479 -0.46 -7.37 -18.15
CA ASP A 479 -0.22 -7.68 -16.73
C ASP A 479 -0.83 -6.65 -15.76
N SER A 480 -1.52 -5.61 -16.29
CA SER A 480 -2.19 -4.56 -15.52
C SER A 480 -3.71 -4.70 -15.56
N TYR A 481 -4.38 -4.04 -14.62
CA TYR A 481 -5.84 -3.96 -14.52
C TYR A 481 -6.22 -2.61 -13.92
N GLY A 482 -7.50 -2.25 -14.05
CA GLY A 482 -8.05 -1.09 -13.37
C GLY A 482 -7.36 0.22 -13.78
N ARG A 483 -6.97 1.04 -12.80
CA ARG A 483 -6.27 2.31 -13.06
C ARG A 483 -4.93 2.13 -13.76
N ASN A 484 -4.15 1.11 -13.39
CA ASN A 484 -2.81 0.92 -13.96
C ASN A 484 -2.86 0.52 -15.44
N GLU A 485 -3.88 -0.24 -15.84
CA GLU A 485 -4.14 -0.56 -17.24
C GLU A 485 -4.39 0.71 -18.06
N VAL A 486 -5.21 1.63 -17.56
CA VAL A 486 -5.47 2.93 -18.22
C VAL A 486 -4.19 3.75 -18.36
N LEU A 487 -3.37 3.83 -17.31
CA LEU A 487 -2.11 4.55 -17.36
C LEU A 487 -1.10 3.91 -18.32
N ALA A 488 -1.08 2.58 -18.44
CA ALA A 488 -0.29 1.87 -19.45
C ALA A 488 -0.80 2.14 -20.87
N ALA A 489 -2.12 2.18 -21.07
CA ALA A 489 -2.75 2.53 -22.34
C ALA A 489 -2.38 3.95 -22.79
N ILE A 490 -2.37 4.90 -21.85
CA ILE A 490 -1.95 6.29 -22.11
C ILE A 490 -0.50 6.35 -22.57
N VAL A 491 0.42 5.71 -21.84
CA VAL A 491 1.86 5.68 -22.20
C VAL A 491 2.06 5.04 -23.57
N HIS A 492 1.35 3.95 -23.86
CA HIS A 492 1.39 3.27 -25.15
C HIS A 492 0.96 4.20 -26.29
N ALA A 493 -0.19 4.87 -26.15
CA ALA A 493 -0.70 5.80 -27.16
C ALA A 493 0.23 7.01 -27.37
N GLN A 494 0.81 7.56 -26.30
CA GLN A 494 1.79 8.64 -26.40
C GLN A 494 3.04 8.20 -27.17
N ALA A 495 3.56 6.99 -26.90
CA ALA A 495 4.70 6.45 -27.62
C ALA A 495 4.40 6.25 -29.11
N LEU A 496 3.24 5.67 -29.46
CA LEU A 496 2.77 5.58 -30.85
C LEU A 496 2.67 6.95 -31.52
N GLY A 497 2.09 7.93 -30.84
CA GLY A 497 1.99 9.31 -31.32
C GLY A 497 3.36 9.93 -31.63
N LYS A 498 4.34 9.74 -30.74
CA LYS A 498 5.74 10.20 -30.95
C LYS A 498 6.46 9.45 -32.08
N MET A 499 6.00 8.27 -32.46
CA MET A 499 6.45 7.53 -33.66
C MET A 499 5.74 7.97 -34.95
N GLY A 500 4.90 9.01 -34.91
CA GLY A 500 4.11 9.47 -36.06
C GLY A 500 2.86 8.64 -36.34
N LYS A 501 2.56 7.63 -35.53
CA LYS A 501 1.41 6.73 -35.68
C LYS A 501 0.15 7.28 -34.99
N VAL A 502 -0.18 8.54 -35.28
CA VAL A 502 -1.24 9.29 -34.56
C VAL A 502 -2.62 8.65 -34.74
N ALA A 503 -2.94 8.18 -35.95
CA ALA A 503 -4.22 7.51 -36.22
C ALA A 503 -4.37 6.21 -35.41
N GLU A 504 -3.32 5.39 -35.37
CA GLU A 504 -3.25 4.16 -34.58
C GLU A 504 -3.43 4.44 -33.09
N ALA A 505 -2.72 5.45 -32.56
CA ALA A 505 -2.81 5.88 -31.17
C ALA A 505 -4.23 6.34 -30.78
N LYS A 506 -4.87 7.16 -31.63
CA LYS A 506 -6.25 7.64 -31.39
C LYS A 506 -7.26 6.50 -31.43
N GLN A 507 -7.15 5.60 -32.42
CA GLN A 507 -8.03 4.43 -32.51
C GLN A 507 -7.87 3.51 -31.29
N PHE A 508 -6.64 3.36 -30.79
CA PHE A 508 -6.36 2.60 -29.59
C PHE A 508 -7.05 3.20 -28.34
N LEU A 509 -6.91 4.52 -28.10
CA LEU A 509 -7.54 5.18 -26.96
C LEU A 509 -9.07 5.20 -27.03
N LEU A 510 -9.66 5.25 -28.23
CA LEU A 510 -11.11 5.23 -28.41
C LEU A 510 -11.73 3.96 -27.81
N LYS A 511 -11.05 2.80 -27.91
CA LYS A 511 -11.50 1.54 -27.30
C LYS A 511 -11.65 1.66 -25.77
N TYR A 512 -10.77 2.42 -25.13
CA TYR A 512 -10.83 2.68 -23.69
C TYR A 512 -11.91 3.70 -23.37
N GLN A 513 -12.10 4.76 -24.15
CA GLN A 513 -13.18 5.74 -23.92
C GLN A 513 -14.58 5.10 -23.91
N THR A 514 -14.79 4.03 -24.69
CA THR A 514 -16.07 3.32 -24.76
C THR A 514 -16.33 2.34 -23.61
N ARG A 515 -15.34 2.10 -22.73
CA ARG A 515 -15.49 1.20 -21.58
C ARG A 515 -16.40 1.80 -20.52
N LYS A 516 -17.44 1.04 -20.14
CA LYS A 516 -18.45 1.48 -19.16
C LYS A 516 -17.95 1.44 -17.72
N ASP A 517 -16.94 0.62 -17.44
CA ASP A 517 -16.37 0.41 -16.11
C ASP A 517 -15.37 1.51 -15.68
N LEU A 518 -14.94 2.39 -16.60
CA LEU A 518 -14.00 3.46 -16.28
C LEU A 518 -14.64 4.58 -15.46
N THR A 519 -13.89 5.07 -14.47
CA THR A 519 -14.20 6.29 -13.71
C THR A 519 -14.09 7.55 -14.57
N ASP A 520 -14.75 8.63 -14.14
CA ASP A 520 -14.71 9.92 -14.85
C ASP A 520 -13.29 10.49 -14.95
N ASP A 521 -12.48 10.39 -13.89
CA ASP A 521 -11.06 10.80 -13.90
C ASP A 521 -10.25 10.04 -14.96
N ALA A 522 -10.44 8.72 -15.07
CA ALA A 522 -9.76 7.91 -16.07
C ALA A 522 -10.16 8.35 -17.49
N ARG A 523 -11.45 8.65 -17.72
CA ARG A 523 -11.93 9.17 -19.01
C ARG A 523 -11.32 10.53 -19.34
N GLN A 524 -11.27 11.45 -18.37
CA GLN A 524 -10.67 12.77 -18.55
C GLN A 524 -9.18 12.69 -18.89
N GLN A 525 -8.42 11.80 -18.24
CA GLN A 525 -7.01 11.56 -18.55
C GLN A 525 -6.82 11.03 -19.97
N ILE A 526 -7.63 10.05 -20.39
CA ILE A 526 -7.60 9.53 -21.77
C ILE A 526 -7.93 10.64 -22.77
N GLU A 527 -8.97 11.43 -22.50
CA GLU A 527 -9.40 12.49 -23.41
C GLU A 527 -8.38 13.64 -23.52
N SER A 528 -7.72 14.00 -22.40
CA SER A 528 -6.63 14.97 -22.40
C SER A 528 -5.49 14.55 -23.34
N VAL A 529 -5.08 13.28 -23.28
CA VAL A 529 -4.05 12.75 -24.17
C VAL A 529 -4.56 12.64 -25.60
N PHE A 530 -5.79 12.17 -25.81
CA PHE A 530 -6.40 12.08 -27.14
C PHE A 530 -6.35 13.43 -27.88
N LYS A 531 -6.63 14.54 -27.19
CA LYS A 531 -6.60 15.90 -27.74
C LYS A 531 -5.20 16.40 -28.09
N THR A 532 -4.17 15.94 -27.37
CA THR A 532 -2.78 16.36 -27.57
C THR A 532 -1.96 15.39 -28.45
N LEU A 533 -2.56 14.30 -28.93
CA LEU A 533 -1.89 13.38 -29.85
C LEU A 533 -1.68 14.05 -31.23
N GLY A 534 -0.40 14.26 -31.57
CA GLY A 534 0.03 14.81 -32.86
C GLY A 534 0.26 16.33 -32.88
N SER A 535 0.00 17.01 -31.75
CA SER A 535 0.53 18.35 -31.44
C SER A 535 1.91 18.23 -30.81
#